data_AF-A0A9R1MWD4-F1
#
_entry.id   AF-A0A9R1MWD4-F1
#
_cell.length_a   1.000
_cell.length_b   1.000
_cell.length_c   1.000
_cell.angle_alpha   90.00
_cell.angle_beta   90.00
_cell.angle_gamma   90.00
#
_symmetry.space_group_name_H-M   'P 1'
#
loop_
_entity.id
_entity.type
_entity.pdbx_description
1 polymer ?
#
loop_
_entity_poly.entity_id
_entity_poly.type
_entity_poly.pdbx_seq_one_letter_code
_entity_poly.pdbx_strand_id
1 'polypeptide(L)'
;MAAASDRDSFGDLPDELLWRVLSFLPADDALQTCVLDTRWRDLWRHATSLLFVFDGPTFPRYSRFEQLVKPVIHLRGNSLLVRCEIDTYPDDEPEDTFTNTRLLIDYALACKAEELVVRAADVKYDQPVFDVPLSLISQHLKTIHLERVNLDCSDLKFSGCPVLQDLTIQFCNIHARKMSSKSLKRLFIIDCCSLPDIVRLRICAPSLISLQLEVFEGLTPFLENMPLLETAHVNLDGGCHDHCRSNRGVCDNFVCGCHTYPVKEGVLLNGLSNAAKLDLIALPKMMGFEMVPCLWQIKDSVNQ
;
A
#
# COMPACT_ATOMS: atom_id res chain seq x y z
N MET A 1 53.50 24.83 -23.20
CA MET A 1 53.21 23.98 -22.02
C MET A 1 52.35 24.78 -21.07
N ALA A 2 51.05 24.53 -21.07
CA ALA A 2 50.15 24.93 -20.01
C ALA A 2 49.22 23.73 -19.82
N ALA A 3 49.47 22.94 -18.78
CA ALA A 3 48.57 21.88 -18.36
C ALA A 3 47.36 22.56 -17.73
N ALA A 4 46.25 22.61 -18.46
CA ALA A 4 44.95 22.83 -17.84
C ALA A 4 44.69 21.59 -16.97
N SER A 5 44.86 21.73 -15.66
CA SER A 5 44.36 20.72 -14.73
C SER A 5 42.85 20.74 -14.86
N ASP A 6 42.31 19.73 -15.53
CA ASP A 6 40.90 19.37 -15.43
C ASP A 6 40.66 19.01 -13.96
N ARG A 7 40.28 20.00 -13.16
CA ARG A 7 39.95 19.78 -11.75
C ARG A 7 38.63 19.04 -11.77
N ASP A 8 38.64 17.78 -11.37
CA ASP A 8 37.46 16.95 -11.15
C ASP A 8 36.46 17.72 -10.28
N SER A 9 35.50 18.39 -10.93
CA SER A 9 34.51 19.24 -10.28
C SER A 9 33.58 18.48 -9.32
N PHE A 10 33.60 17.14 -9.40
CA PHE A 10 32.88 16.24 -8.51
C PHE A 10 33.64 15.91 -7.22
N GLY A 11 34.97 16.01 -7.22
CA GLY A 11 35.80 15.77 -6.04
C GLY A 11 35.63 16.84 -4.96
N ASP A 12 35.26 18.07 -5.35
CA ASP A 12 35.08 19.20 -4.44
C ASP A 12 33.68 19.26 -3.77
N LEU A 13 32.76 18.34 -4.10
CA LEU A 13 31.45 18.32 -3.46
C LEU A 13 31.53 17.85 -1.98
N PRO A 14 30.81 18.50 -1.06
CA PRO A 14 30.61 18.03 0.30
C PRO A 14 29.86 16.69 0.33
N ASP A 15 30.19 15.84 1.31
CA ASP A 15 29.58 14.51 1.47
C ASP A 15 28.06 14.55 1.60
N GLU A 16 27.49 15.61 2.18
CA GLU A 16 26.02 15.77 2.31
C GLU A 16 25.32 15.86 0.94
N LEU A 17 25.93 16.52 -0.04
CA LEU A 17 25.35 16.63 -1.39
C LEU A 17 25.47 15.31 -2.14
N LEU A 18 26.60 14.62 -1.99
CA LEU A 18 26.82 13.29 -2.56
C LEU A 18 25.80 12.29 -1.98
N TRP A 19 25.57 12.35 -0.68
CA TRP A 19 24.55 11.56 0.01
C TRP A 19 23.15 11.80 -0.54
N ARG A 20 22.81 13.08 -0.73
CA ARG A 20 21.51 13.44 -1.28
C ARG A 20 21.35 12.91 -2.70
N VAL A 21 22.37 13.02 -3.55
CA VAL A 21 22.37 12.42 -4.89
C VAL A 21 22.16 10.90 -4.80
N LEU A 22 22.98 10.19 -4.02
CA LEU A 22 22.89 8.75 -3.85
C LEU A 22 21.52 8.28 -3.33
N SER A 23 20.85 9.08 -2.50
CA SER A 23 19.53 8.73 -1.95
C SER A 23 18.40 8.69 -3.00
N PHE A 24 18.62 9.32 -4.15
CA PHE A 24 17.68 9.35 -5.28
C PHE A 24 18.06 8.40 -6.42
N LEU A 25 19.25 7.79 -6.37
CA LEU A 25 19.71 6.91 -7.44
C LEU A 25 19.18 5.47 -7.22
N PRO A 26 18.72 4.79 -8.28
CA PRO A 26 18.59 3.35 -8.30
C PRO A 26 19.88 2.66 -7.85
N ALA A 27 19.75 1.47 -7.26
CA ALA A 27 20.86 0.74 -6.66
C ALA A 27 21.97 0.43 -7.69
N ASP A 28 21.63 0.18 -8.94
CA ASP A 28 22.60 -0.09 -10.01
C ASP A 28 23.36 1.17 -10.43
N ASP A 29 22.67 2.30 -10.61
CA ASP A 29 23.30 3.58 -10.90
C ASP A 29 24.20 4.04 -9.75
N ALA A 30 23.72 3.89 -8.51
CA ALA A 30 24.51 4.21 -7.33
C ALA A 30 25.79 3.35 -7.26
N LEU A 31 25.70 2.05 -7.56
CA LEU A 31 26.87 1.18 -7.64
C LEU A 31 27.83 1.58 -8.79
N GLN A 32 27.33 2.07 -9.92
CA GLN A 32 28.18 2.58 -10.99
C GLN A 32 28.96 3.82 -10.56
N THR A 33 28.35 4.73 -9.80
CA THR A 33 29.07 5.91 -9.27
C THR A 33 30.20 5.52 -8.31
N CYS A 34 30.09 4.37 -7.64
CA CYS A 34 31.13 3.87 -6.73
C CYS A 34 32.44 3.47 -7.44
N VAL A 35 32.44 3.35 -8.77
CA VAL A 35 33.64 3.11 -9.58
C VAL A 35 34.43 4.40 -9.80
N LEU A 36 33.78 5.56 -9.74
CA LEU A 36 34.39 6.85 -10.02
C LEU A 36 35.35 7.29 -8.91
N ASP A 37 34.96 7.10 -7.65
CA ASP A 37 35.79 7.43 -6.48
C ASP A 37 35.33 6.62 -5.24
N THR A 38 36.29 6.21 -4.42
CA THR A 38 36.07 5.47 -3.16
C THR A 38 35.11 6.15 -2.18
N ARG A 39 35.03 7.49 -2.20
CA ARG A 39 34.11 8.27 -1.37
C ARG A 39 32.67 7.92 -1.67
N TRP A 40 32.28 7.82 -2.95
CA TRP A 40 30.91 7.45 -3.32
C TRP A 40 30.53 6.07 -2.79
N ARG A 41 31.48 5.13 -2.82
CA ARG A 41 31.30 3.78 -2.26
C ARG A 41 31.04 3.80 -0.77
N ASP A 42 31.83 4.54 -0.01
CA ASP A 42 31.70 4.58 1.45
C ASP A 42 30.43 5.33 1.89
N LEU A 43 30.04 6.38 1.15
CA LEU A 43 28.79 7.09 1.39
C LEU A 43 27.58 6.22 1.04
N TRP A 44 27.61 5.51 -0.09
CA TRP A 44 26.51 4.63 -0.51
C TRP A 44 26.25 3.49 0.49
N ARG A 45 27.30 2.93 1.09
CA ARG A 45 27.16 1.90 2.15
C ARG A 45 26.35 2.35 3.36
N HIS A 46 26.34 3.65 3.62
CA HIS A 46 25.59 4.22 4.72
C HIS A 46 24.26 4.83 4.27
N ALA A 47 24.04 4.97 2.95
CA ALA A 47 22.84 5.58 2.36
C ALA A 47 21.55 5.05 2.97
N THR A 48 20.70 5.91 3.53
CA THR A 48 19.46 5.52 4.21
C THR A 48 18.30 5.21 3.27
N SER A 49 18.51 5.35 1.96
CA SER A 49 17.53 5.02 0.92
C SER A 49 18.11 3.92 0.05
N LEU A 50 17.31 2.89 -0.21
CA LEU A 50 17.64 1.81 -1.13
C LEU A 50 16.53 1.66 -2.16
N LEU A 51 16.87 1.85 -3.43
CA LEU A 51 15.92 1.87 -4.54
C LEU A 51 16.28 0.77 -5.54
N PHE A 52 15.53 -0.33 -5.53
CA PHE A 52 15.59 -1.37 -6.57
C PHE A 52 14.51 -1.08 -7.62
N VAL A 53 14.68 0.01 -8.37
CA VAL A 53 13.73 0.47 -9.39
C VAL A 53 14.43 0.41 -10.73
N PHE A 54 13.82 -0.23 -11.72
CA PHE A 54 14.43 -0.39 -13.05
C PHE A 54 13.53 0.23 -14.12
N ASP A 55 13.60 1.56 -14.22
CA ASP A 55 12.94 2.32 -15.27
C ASP A 55 13.69 2.17 -16.61
N GLY A 56 12.95 1.99 -17.70
CA GLY A 56 13.49 2.11 -19.06
C GLY A 56 13.06 0.99 -20.03
N PRO A 57 13.02 1.28 -21.35
CA PRO A 57 12.53 0.36 -22.38
C PRO A 57 13.54 -0.70 -22.84
N THR A 58 14.76 -0.68 -22.31
CA THR A 58 15.91 -1.43 -22.85
C THR A 58 16.62 -2.22 -21.74
N PHE A 59 16.95 -3.48 -22.03
CA PHE A 59 17.64 -4.49 -21.20
C PHE A 59 16.75 -5.33 -20.26
N PRO A 60 17.09 -6.62 -20.01
CA PRO A 60 16.24 -7.51 -19.21
C PRO A 60 16.30 -7.11 -17.73
N ARG A 61 15.29 -6.35 -17.26
CA ARG A 61 15.14 -5.83 -15.89
C ARG A 61 15.30 -6.93 -14.82
N TYR A 62 14.61 -8.05 -15.05
CA TYR A 62 14.72 -9.30 -14.30
C TYR A 62 16.18 -9.68 -14.00
N SER A 63 17.03 -9.71 -15.03
CA SER A 63 18.41 -10.22 -14.88
C SER A 63 19.27 -9.30 -14.02
N ARG A 64 19.03 -7.99 -14.09
CA ARG A 64 19.74 -7.01 -13.26
C ARG A 64 19.27 -7.08 -11.81
N PHE A 65 17.97 -7.19 -11.59
CA PHE A 65 17.40 -7.39 -10.26
C PHE A 65 18.04 -8.62 -9.58
N GLU A 66 17.99 -9.78 -10.24
CA GLU A 66 18.57 -11.03 -9.75
C GLU A 66 20.08 -10.91 -9.44
N GLN A 67 20.84 -10.30 -10.35
CA GLN A 67 22.30 -10.15 -10.20
C GLN A 67 22.70 -9.17 -9.08
N LEU A 68 21.86 -8.19 -8.76
CA LEU A 68 22.23 -7.09 -7.85
C LEU A 68 21.74 -7.28 -6.42
N VAL A 69 20.65 -8.01 -6.18
CA VAL A 69 20.08 -8.21 -4.83
C VAL A 69 21.14 -8.66 -3.83
N LYS A 70 21.82 -9.77 -4.11
CA LYS A 70 22.81 -10.35 -3.17
C LYS A 70 24.06 -9.48 -3.00
N PRO A 71 24.71 -8.97 -4.08
CA PRO A 71 25.84 -8.05 -3.94
C PRO A 71 25.52 -6.79 -3.15
N VAL A 72 24.36 -6.17 -3.38
CA VAL A 72 23.97 -4.94 -2.68
C VAL A 72 23.82 -5.17 -1.19
N ILE A 73 23.08 -6.21 -0.79
CA ILE A 73 22.92 -6.61 0.62
C ILE A 73 24.28 -6.82 1.28
N HIS A 74 25.18 -7.55 0.59
CA HIS A 74 26.51 -7.84 1.11
C HIS A 74 27.39 -6.58 1.24
N LEU A 75 27.41 -5.71 0.23
CA LEU A 75 28.27 -4.54 0.19
C LEU A 75 27.85 -3.47 1.19
N ARG A 76 26.54 -3.30 1.40
CA ARG A 76 25.96 -2.31 2.31
C ARG A 76 25.99 -2.77 3.76
N GLY A 77 25.92 -4.08 4.01
CA GLY A 77 25.86 -4.63 5.37
C GLY A 77 24.57 -4.22 6.09
N ASN A 78 24.61 -4.09 7.41
CA ASN A 78 23.41 -3.84 8.23
C ASN A 78 23.18 -2.36 8.58
N SER A 79 23.63 -1.45 7.71
CA SER A 79 23.40 -0.01 7.89
C SER A 79 21.91 0.32 7.94
N LEU A 80 21.53 1.33 8.74
CA LEU A 80 20.13 1.73 8.90
C LEU A 80 19.50 2.10 7.56
N LEU A 81 18.30 1.60 7.30
CA LEU A 81 17.46 2.05 6.19
C LEU A 81 16.34 2.91 6.76
N VAL A 82 16.08 4.05 6.14
CA VAL A 82 14.88 4.84 6.35
C VAL A 82 13.84 4.42 5.31
N ARG A 83 14.25 4.32 4.05
CA ARG A 83 13.38 4.03 2.92
C ARG A 83 13.91 2.88 2.07
N CYS A 84 13.05 1.91 1.77
CA CYS A 84 13.33 0.83 0.85
C CYS A 84 12.22 0.75 -0.21
N GLU A 85 12.58 0.87 -1.48
CA GLU A 85 11.67 0.77 -2.62
C GLU A 85 12.12 -0.37 -3.52
N ILE A 86 11.19 -1.26 -3.85
CA ILE A 86 11.47 -2.50 -4.55
C ILE A 86 10.45 -2.66 -5.68
N ASP A 87 10.93 -2.59 -6.92
CA ASP A 87 10.24 -3.13 -8.07
C ASP A 87 10.48 -4.65 -8.11
N THR A 88 9.40 -5.41 -8.08
CA THR A 88 9.43 -6.86 -7.93
C THR A 88 9.39 -7.52 -9.30
N TYR A 89 10.28 -8.48 -9.49
CA TYR A 89 10.35 -9.35 -10.67
C TYR A 89 10.31 -10.80 -10.22
N PRO A 90 9.75 -11.72 -11.02
CA PRO A 90 9.89 -13.14 -10.77
C PRO A 90 11.39 -13.49 -10.76
N ASP A 91 11.77 -14.60 -10.14
CA ASP A 91 13.15 -15.10 -10.06
C ASP A 91 13.37 -16.34 -10.92
N ASP A 92 12.31 -16.99 -11.37
CA ASP A 92 12.37 -18.22 -12.15
C ASP A 92 11.11 -18.31 -13.03
N GLU A 93 11.26 -18.80 -14.25
CA GLU A 93 10.16 -19.09 -15.17
C GLU A 93 10.03 -20.61 -15.32
N PRO A 94 8.83 -21.21 -15.23
CA PRO A 94 7.48 -20.60 -15.16
C PRO A 94 6.92 -20.52 -13.73
N GLU A 95 7.74 -20.76 -12.71
CA GLU A 95 7.28 -20.88 -11.32
C GLU A 95 6.99 -19.52 -10.68
N ASP A 96 7.45 -18.44 -11.31
CA ASP A 96 7.23 -17.03 -10.92
C ASP A 96 7.45 -16.80 -9.42
N THR A 97 8.56 -17.34 -8.90
CA THR A 97 8.90 -17.14 -7.48
C THR A 97 9.44 -15.74 -7.23
N PHE A 98 9.19 -15.16 -6.06
CA PHE A 98 9.64 -13.80 -5.68
C PHE A 98 10.62 -13.84 -4.49
N THR A 99 11.49 -14.84 -4.47
CA THR A 99 12.52 -15.09 -3.45
C THR A 99 13.44 -13.88 -3.23
N ASN A 100 13.99 -13.25 -4.27
CA ASN A 100 14.87 -12.09 -4.13
C ASN A 100 14.11 -10.86 -3.60
N THR A 101 12.85 -10.69 -4.00
CA THR A 101 11.98 -9.65 -3.43
C THR A 101 11.80 -9.89 -1.93
N ARG A 102 11.50 -11.13 -1.53
CA ARG A 102 11.37 -11.50 -0.12
C ARG A 102 12.66 -11.23 0.66
N LEU A 103 13.82 -11.57 0.09
CA LEU A 103 15.13 -11.29 0.69
C LEU A 103 15.35 -9.79 0.91
N LEU A 104 14.96 -8.93 -0.05
CA LEU A 104 15.06 -7.47 0.10
C LEU A 104 14.12 -6.93 1.18
N ILE A 105 12.90 -7.46 1.28
CA ILE A 105 11.96 -7.10 2.35
C ILE A 105 12.55 -7.48 3.70
N ASP A 106 13.00 -8.72 3.88
CA ASP A 106 13.61 -9.20 5.14
C ASP A 106 14.85 -8.37 5.51
N TYR A 107 15.67 -8.03 4.51
CA TYR A 107 16.81 -7.13 4.68
C TYR A 107 16.40 -5.72 5.13
N ALA A 108 15.37 -5.13 4.53
CA ALA A 108 14.86 -3.81 4.90
C ALA A 108 14.38 -3.79 6.36
N LEU A 109 13.65 -4.84 6.78
CA LEU A 109 13.19 -4.99 8.16
C LEU A 109 14.36 -5.15 9.14
N ALA A 110 15.36 -5.97 8.79
CA ALA A 110 16.57 -6.15 9.60
C ALA A 110 17.36 -4.83 9.75
N CYS A 111 17.36 -4.00 8.70
CA CYS A 111 17.96 -2.66 8.69
C CYS A 111 17.08 -1.57 9.31
N LYS A 112 15.95 -1.93 9.94
CA LYS A 112 15.05 -1.02 10.65
C LYS A 112 14.39 0.03 9.75
N ALA A 113 14.05 -0.35 8.52
CA ALA A 113 13.31 0.49 7.58
C ALA A 113 12.06 1.12 8.22
N GLU A 114 11.87 2.42 7.96
CA GLU A 114 10.68 3.17 8.37
C GLU A 114 9.61 3.21 7.27
N GLU A 115 10.05 3.18 6.01
CA GLU A 115 9.20 3.18 4.82
C GLU A 115 9.57 1.99 3.92
N LEU A 116 8.57 1.20 3.55
CA LEU A 116 8.69 0.10 2.61
C LEU A 116 7.69 0.30 1.46
N VAL A 117 8.21 0.31 0.24
CA VAL A 117 7.44 0.40 -1.00
C VAL A 117 7.73 -0.84 -1.83
N VAL A 118 6.70 -1.56 -2.23
CA VAL A 118 6.80 -2.77 -3.04
C VAL A 118 5.85 -2.63 -4.24
N ARG A 119 6.39 -2.70 -5.46
CA ARG A 119 5.64 -2.53 -6.70
C ARG A 119 5.89 -3.66 -7.68
N ALA A 120 4.84 -4.22 -8.27
CA ALA A 120 5.01 -5.17 -9.38
C ALA A 120 5.23 -4.44 -10.72
N ALA A 121 6.45 -4.49 -11.24
CA ALA A 121 6.87 -3.68 -12.39
C ALA A 121 6.62 -4.32 -13.78
N ASP A 122 6.14 -5.57 -13.85
CA ASP A 122 5.74 -6.22 -15.10
C ASP A 122 4.43 -7.00 -14.88
N VAL A 123 3.40 -6.74 -15.70
CA VAL A 123 2.04 -7.30 -15.56
C VAL A 123 1.60 -7.99 -16.84
N LYS A 124 2.58 -8.53 -17.58
CA LYS A 124 2.29 -9.41 -18.72
C LYS A 124 1.83 -10.80 -18.29
N TYR A 125 2.26 -11.23 -17.11
CA TYR A 125 1.96 -12.52 -16.48
C TYR A 125 1.47 -12.25 -15.05
N ASP A 126 0.85 -13.24 -14.41
CA ASP A 126 0.07 -13.09 -13.18
C ASP A 126 0.73 -12.19 -12.12
N GLN A 127 -0.07 -11.36 -11.44
CA GLN A 127 0.44 -10.43 -10.42
C GLN A 127 1.19 -11.19 -9.31
N PRO A 128 2.30 -10.65 -8.77
CA PRO A 128 3.08 -11.33 -7.74
C PRO A 128 2.21 -11.64 -6.54
N VAL A 129 2.08 -12.94 -6.23
CA VAL A 129 1.41 -13.42 -5.02
C VAL A 129 2.36 -13.24 -3.85
N PHE A 130 2.07 -12.22 -3.05
CA PHE A 130 2.66 -12.11 -1.75
C PHE A 130 1.70 -12.73 -0.75
N ASP A 131 2.18 -13.77 -0.06
CA ASP A 131 1.66 -14.17 1.24
C ASP A 131 1.94 -13.06 2.26
N VAL A 132 1.33 -11.89 2.07
CA VAL A 132 1.21 -10.88 3.13
C VAL A 132 0.07 -11.39 4.01
N PRO A 133 0.32 -11.76 5.27
CA PRO A 133 1.29 -11.14 6.12
C PRO A 133 2.49 -12.07 6.28
N LEU A 134 3.61 -11.68 5.66
CA LEU A 134 4.89 -11.82 6.33
C LEU A 134 4.63 -11.36 7.77
N SER A 135 5.11 -12.11 8.74
CA SER A 135 5.18 -11.62 10.11
C SER A 135 6.15 -10.44 10.11
N LEU A 136 5.74 -9.31 9.51
CA LEU A 136 6.39 -8.01 9.46
C LEU A 136 6.43 -7.57 10.92
N ILE A 137 7.40 -8.11 11.62
CA ILE A 137 7.69 -7.80 13.00
C ILE A 137 8.72 -6.69 12.90
N SER A 138 8.24 -5.46 12.83
CA SER A 138 9.08 -4.28 12.78
C SER A 138 8.61 -3.27 13.79
N GLN A 139 9.54 -2.85 14.65
CA GLN A 139 9.30 -1.77 15.61
C GLN A 139 9.53 -0.38 15.00
N HIS A 140 9.83 -0.31 13.70
CA HIS A 140 10.29 0.90 13.03
C HIS A 140 9.44 1.29 11.82
N LEU A 141 8.74 0.33 11.21
CA LEU A 141 7.97 0.54 9.98
C LEU A 141 6.73 1.41 10.23
N LYS A 142 6.76 2.62 9.69
CA LYS A 142 5.71 3.64 9.80
C LYS A 142 4.83 3.69 8.55
N THR A 143 5.40 3.38 7.39
CA THR A 143 4.72 3.50 6.09
C THR A 143 4.93 2.23 5.27
N ILE A 144 3.82 1.70 4.76
CA ILE A 144 3.80 0.60 3.80
C ILE A 144 3.04 1.06 2.56
N HIS A 145 3.65 0.88 1.40
CA HIS A 145 3.00 1.09 0.11
C HIS A 145 3.11 -0.19 -0.72
N LEU A 146 1.99 -0.70 -1.17
CA LEU A 146 1.87 -1.90 -1.98
C LEU A 146 1.18 -1.55 -3.30
N GLU A 147 1.82 -1.86 -4.41
CA GLU A 147 1.30 -1.54 -5.74
C GLU A 147 1.35 -2.77 -6.65
N ARG A 148 0.22 -3.12 -7.29
CA ARG A 148 0.10 -4.21 -8.27
C ARG A 148 0.45 -5.59 -7.70
N VAL A 149 0.16 -5.82 -6.42
CA VAL A 149 0.46 -7.08 -5.72
C VAL A 149 -0.80 -7.89 -5.41
N ASN A 150 -0.68 -9.22 -5.38
CA ASN A 150 -1.69 -10.13 -4.88
C ASN A 150 -1.49 -10.33 -3.37
N LEU A 151 -2.49 -9.98 -2.55
CA LEU A 151 -2.53 -10.21 -1.10
C LEU A 151 -3.41 -11.43 -0.81
N ASP A 152 -2.84 -12.62 -0.99
CA ASP A 152 -3.57 -13.89 -0.82
C ASP A 152 -3.27 -14.53 0.54
N CYS A 153 -4.03 -14.16 1.55
CA CYS A 153 -3.88 -14.69 2.90
C CYS A 153 -5.22 -14.71 3.63
N SER A 154 -5.34 -15.61 4.61
CA SER A 154 -6.55 -15.71 5.43
C SER A 154 -6.92 -14.40 6.13
N ASP A 155 -5.95 -13.77 6.82
CA ASP A 155 -6.10 -12.47 7.49
C ASP A 155 -4.84 -11.60 7.28
N LEU A 156 -5.01 -10.33 6.94
CA LEU A 156 -3.95 -9.31 6.92
C LEU A 156 -3.79 -8.68 8.32
N LYS A 157 -2.81 -9.17 9.09
CA LYS A 157 -2.55 -8.70 10.46
C LYS A 157 -1.28 -7.88 10.53
N PHE A 158 -1.43 -6.56 10.72
CA PHE A 158 -0.31 -5.63 10.92
C PHE A 158 0.05 -5.42 12.40
N SER A 159 -0.36 -6.34 13.28
CA SER A 159 -0.06 -6.26 14.72
C SER A 159 1.44 -6.36 15.04
N GLY A 160 2.26 -6.90 14.13
CA GLY A 160 3.71 -6.94 14.24
C GLY A 160 4.40 -5.59 14.00
N CYS A 161 3.67 -4.59 13.47
CA CYS A 161 4.15 -3.24 13.20
C CYS A 161 3.43 -2.20 14.10
N PRO A 162 3.76 -2.12 15.40
CA PRO A 162 3.02 -1.28 16.35
C PRO A 162 3.16 0.23 16.11
N VAL A 163 4.08 0.66 15.22
CA VAL A 163 4.28 2.07 14.85
C VAL A 163 3.79 2.41 13.44
N LEU A 164 3.15 1.46 12.74
CA LEU A 164 2.59 1.66 11.40
C LEU A 164 1.49 2.73 11.43
N GLN A 165 1.66 3.80 10.65
CA GLN A 165 0.73 4.92 10.57
C GLN A 165 0.04 4.98 9.21
N ASP A 166 0.75 4.58 8.14
CA ASP A 166 0.34 4.75 6.75
C ASP A 166 0.37 3.43 6.00
N LEU A 167 -0.77 3.08 5.40
CA LEU A 167 -0.89 1.93 4.52
C LEU A 167 -1.58 2.36 3.23
N THR A 168 -0.87 2.22 2.12
CA THR A 168 -1.38 2.46 0.78
C THR A 168 -1.37 1.15 -0.01
N ILE A 169 -2.50 0.83 -0.63
CA ILE A 169 -2.70 -0.35 -1.47
C ILE A 169 -3.28 0.15 -2.80
N GLN A 170 -2.58 -0.07 -3.91
CA GLN A 170 -2.96 0.40 -5.24
C GLN A 170 -2.90 -0.74 -6.26
N PHE A 171 -3.89 -0.86 -7.16
CA PHE A 171 -3.92 -1.89 -8.20
C PHE A 171 -3.73 -3.34 -7.70
N CYS A 172 -4.04 -3.62 -6.44
CA CYS A 172 -3.78 -4.92 -5.81
C CYS A 172 -5.03 -5.81 -5.82
N ASN A 173 -4.85 -7.13 -5.82
CA ASN A 173 -5.94 -8.06 -5.50
C ASN A 173 -5.86 -8.46 -4.03
N ILE A 174 -6.96 -8.29 -3.30
CA ILE A 174 -7.05 -8.56 -1.87
C ILE A 174 -7.98 -9.76 -1.65
N HIS A 175 -7.42 -10.95 -1.40
CA HIS A 175 -8.20 -12.16 -1.15
C HIS A 175 -8.41 -12.46 0.35
N ALA A 176 -8.10 -11.48 1.21
CA ALA A 176 -8.21 -11.62 2.66
C ALA A 176 -9.64 -11.40 3.19
N ARG A 177 -9.98 -12.11 4.27
CA ARG A 177 -11.29 -11.94 4.96
C ARG A 177 -11.27 -10.82 5.97
N LYS A 178 -10.10 -10.52 6.53
CA LYS A 178 -9.94 -9.53 7.59
C LYS A 178 -8.62 -8.79 7.43
N MET A 179 -8.66 -7.49 7.64
CA MET A 179 -7.49 -6.63 7.83
C MET A 179 -7.55 -6.01 9.22
N SER A 180 -6.45 -6.04 9.96
CA SER A 180 -6.41 -5.46 11.31
C SER A 180 -5.10 -4.77 11.64
N SER A 181 -5.20 -3.58 12.23
CA SER A 181 -4.08 -2.81 12.75
C SER A 181 -4.54 -1.92 13.91
N LYS A 182 -3.79 -1.87 15.01
CA LYS A 182 -4.10 -0.99 16.15
C LYS A 182 -3.42 0.38 16.08
N SER A 183 -2.40 0.50 15.23
CA SER A 183 -1.54 1.68 15.11
C SER A 183 -1.88 2.56 13.90
N LEU A 184 -2.53 1.97 12.88
CA LEU A 184 -2.79 2.61 11.60
C LEU A 184 -3.65 3.85 11.76
N LYS A 185 -3.19 4.95 11.15
CA LYS A 185 -3.87 6.26 11.16
C LYS A 185 -4.46 6.61 9.80
N ARG A 186 -3.82 6.20 8.72
CA ARG A 186 -4.26 6.49 7.34
C ARG A 186 -4.26 5.21 6.51
N LEU A 187 -5.38 4.94 5.88
CA LEU A 187 -5.58 3.79 5.00
C LEU A 187 -6.07 4.29 3.64
N PHE A 188 -5.34 3.93 2.59
CA PHE A 188 -5.67 4.22 1.21
C PHE A 188 -5.77 2.90 0.45
N ILE A 189 -6.97 2.54 0.01
CA ILE A 189 -7.22 1.46 -0.95
C ILE A 189 -7.79 2.15 -2.19
N ILE A 190 -6.94 2.30 -3.21
CA ILE A 190 -7.22 3.17 -4.36
C ILE A 190 -6.82 2.47 -5.68
N ASP A 191 -7.17 3.08 -6.80
CA ASP A 191 -6.71 2.70 -8.14
C ASP A 191 -6.96 1.23 -8.51
N CYS A 192 -8.22 0.86 -8.70
CA CYS A 192 -8.69 -0.45 -9.19
C CYS A 192 -8.20 -1.66 -8.39
N CYS A 193 -8.28 -1.62 -7.05
CA CYS A 193 -8.05 -2.83 -6.25
C CYS A 193 -9.20 -3.84 -6.41
N SER A 194 -8.89 -5.14 -6.54
CA SER A 194 -9.89 -6.21 -6.50
C SER A 194 -10.11 -6.66 -5.06
N LEU A 195 -11.36 -6.67 -4.62
CA LEU A 195 -11.82 -7.11 -3.31
C LEU A 195 -12.63 -8.40 -3.44
N PRO A 196 -12.81 -9.18 -2.36
CA PRO A 196 -13.49 -10.46 -2.48
C PRO A 196 -14.99 -10.29 -2.79
N ASP A 197 -15.48 -11.08 -3.76
CA ASP A 197 -16.87 -11.03 -4.24
C ASP A 197 -17.87 -11.84 -3.42
N ILE A 198 -17.39 -12.74 -2.57
CA ILE A 198 -18.22 -13.70 -1.83
C ILE A 198 -18.28 -13.32 -0.35
N VAL A 199 -17.15 -12.92 0.23
CA VAL A 199 -17.02 -12.63 1.66
C VAL A 199 -16.44 -11.22 1.82
N ARG A 200 -17.20 -10.30 2.41
CA ARG A 200 -16.71 -8.93 2.65
C ARG A 200 -15.42 -8.93 3.47
N LEU A 201 -14.41 -8.22 2.97
CA LEU A 201 -13.22 -7.88 3.72
C LEU A 201 -13.61 -7.06 4.96
N ARG A 202 -13.24 -7.52 6.15
CA ARG A 202 -13.47 -6.79 7.41
C ARG A 202 -12.27 -5.93 7.78
N ILE A 203 -12.42 -4.62 7.90
CA ILE A 203 -11.34 -3.71 8.27
C ILE A 203 -11.50 -3.30 9.73
N CYS A 204 -10.49 -3.64 10.54
CA CYS A 204 -10.46 -3.38 11.99
C CYS A 204 -9.27 -2.46 12.31
N ALA A 205 -9.51 -1.15 12.28
CA ALA A 205 -8.49 -0.13 12.54
C ALA A 205 -9.05 0.95 13.49
N PRO A 206 -9.08 0.70 14.81
CA PRO A 206 -9.74 1.61 15.76
C PRO A 206 -9.04 2.97 15.90
N SER A 207 -7.77 3.07 15.52
CA SER A 207 -6.97 4.30 15.59
C SER A 207 -6.95 5.10 14.29
N LEU A 208 -7.79 4.72 13.32
CA LEU A 208 -7.80 5.32 11.98
C LEU A 208 -8.39 6.74 12.05
N ILE A 209 -7.71 7.68 11.40
CA ILE A 209 -8.05 9.11 11.32
C ILE A 209 -8.51 9.46 9.90
N SER A 210 -7.87 8.87 8.88
CA SER A 210 -8.22 9.07 7.48
C SER A 210 -8.43 7.75 6.76
N LEU A 211 -9.53 7.65 6.02
CA LEU A 211 -9.85 6.53 5.16
C LEU A 211 -10.11 7.01 3.73
N GLN A 212 -9.48 6.39 2.75
CA GLN A 212 -9.82 6.54 1.34
C GLN A 212 -10.04 5.16 0.73
N LEU A 213 -11.26 4.93 0.26
CA LEU A 213 -11.68 3.76 -0.52
C LEU A 213 -12.17 4.26 -1.86
N GLU A 214 -11.36 4.14 -2.89
CA GLU A 214 -11.69 4.67 -4.21
C GLU A 214 -11.42 3.65 -5.30
N VAL A 215 -12.29 3.60 -6.31
CA VAL A 215 -12.08 2.81 -7.53
C VAL A 215 -11.70 1.36 -7.19
N PHE A 216 -12.63 0.55 -6.69
CA PHE A 216 -12.39 -0.88 -6.43
C PHE A 216 -13.39 -1.76 -7.16
N GLU A 217 -13.01 -3.00 -7.45
CA GLU A 217 -13.90 -4.04 -7.95
C GLU A 217 -14.22 -5.02 -6.83
N GLY A 218 -15.50 -5.32 -6.59
CA GLY A 218 -15.93 -6.31 -5.61
C GLY A 218 -16.89 -5.80 -4.54
N LEU A 219 -17.11 -6.60 -3.49
CA LEU A 219 -17.99 -6.19 -2.39
C LEU A 219 -17.32 -5.10 -1.54
N THR A 220 -18.08 -4.09 -1.12
CA THR A 220 -17.55 -3.05 -0.25
C THR A 220 -17.09 -3.65 1.09
N PRO A 221 -15.91 -3.25 1.60
CA PRO A 221 -15.42 -3.74 2.89
C PRO A 221 -16.38 -3.42 4.04
N PHE A 222 -16.45 -4.34 5.01
CA PHE A 222 -17.09 -4.10 6.29
C PHE A 222 -16.15 -3.32 7.21
N LEU A 223 -16.52 -2.09 7.53
CA LEU A 223 -15.75 -1.22 8.41
C LEU A 223 -16.22 -1.44 9.86
N GLU A 224 -15.34 -1.94 10.73
CA GLU A 224 -15.62 -1.97 12.16
C GLU A 224 -15.65 -0.55 12.74
N ASN A 225 -16.10 -0.38 13.98
CA ASN A 225 -16.19 0.94 14.63
C ASN A 225 -14.82 1.66 14.64
N MET A 226 -14.74 2.84 14.03
CA MET A 226 -13.55 3.70 13.96
C MET A 226 -13.81 5.00 14.73
N PRO A 227 -13.59 5.02 16.07
CA PRO A 227 -13.96 6.15 16.92
C PRO A 227 -13.15 7.43 16.67
N LEU A 228 -11.95 7.33 16.07
CA LEU A 228 -11.05 8.46 15.82
C LEU A 228 -11.10 8.99 14.38
N LEU A 229 -12.01 8.46 13.55
CA LEU A 229 -12.06 8.79 12.14
C LEU A 229 -12.50 10.25 11.96
N GLU A 230 -11.67 11.07 11.30
CA GLU A 230 -11.97 12.48 11.02
C GLU A 230 -12.36 12.69 9.56
N THR A 231 -11.66 12.03 8.64
CA THR A 231 -11.87 12.16 7.19
C THR A 231 -12.11 10.82 6.55
N ALA A 232 -13.14 10.73 5.72
CA ALA A 232 -13.44 9.55 4.94
C ALA A 232 -13.84 9.93 3.52
N HIS A 233 -13.21 9.29 2.55
CA HIS A 233 -13.59 9.36 1.15
C HIS A 233 -13.91 7.94 0.68
N VAL A 234 -15.14 7.72 0.24
CA VAL A 234 -15.61 6.42 -0.24
C VAL A 234 -16.29 6.61 -1.57
N ASN A 235 -15.68 6.08 -2.63
CA ASN A 235 -16.24 6.06 -3.97
C ASN A 235 -16.65 4.63 -4.34
N LEU A 236 -17.95 4.43 -4.52
CA LEU A 236 -18.58 3.15 -4.86
C LEU A 236 -18.87 3.01 -6.36
N ASP A 237 -18.33 3.91 -7.20
CA ASP A 237 -18.61 3.93 -8.64
C ASP A 237 -17.96 2.76 -9.40
N GLY A 238 -18.67 2.29 -10.44
CA GLY A 238 -18.11 1.47 -11.52
C GLY A 238 -17.83 0.01 -11.20
N GLY A 239 -17.19 -0.31 -10.07
CA GLY A 239 -16.73 -1.65 -9.70
C GLY A 239 -17.36 -2.25 -8.44
N CYS A 240 -18.21 -1.50 -7.73
CA CYS A 240 -18.87 -2.01 -6.53
C CYS A 240 -19.93 -3.08 -6.87
N HIS A 241 -19.84 -4.25 -6.23
CA HIS A 241 -20.77 -5.37 -6.41
C HIS A 241 -21.94 -5.38 -5.41
N ASP A 242 -22.08 -4.34 -4.56
CA ASP A 242 -23.21 -4.19 -3.64
C ASP A 242 -24.51 -3.83 -4.37
N HIS A 243 -25.07 -4.80 -5.09
CA HIS A 243 -26.32 -4.64 -5.83
C HIS A 243 -27.48 -5.33 -5.12
N CYS A 244 -28.49 -4.55 -4.76
CA CYS A 244 -29.81 -5.08 -4.46
C CYS A 244 -30.62 -5.18 -5.76
N ARG A 245 -30.83 -6.41 -6.28
CA ARG A 245 -31.66 -6.63 -7.47
C ARG A 245 -33.16 -6.75 -7.17
N SER A 246 -33.55 -6.69 -5.89
CA SER A 246 -34.94 -6.84 -5.45
C SER A 246 -35.54 -5.48 -5.03
N ASN A 247 -36.48 -4.96 -5.82
CA ASN A 247 -37.34 -3.84 -5.40
C ASN A 247 -38.39 -4.26 -4.35
N ARG A 248 -38.32 -5.48 -3.78
CA ARG A 248 -39.38 -6.06 -2.93
C ARG A 248 -39.00 -6.21 -1.46
N GLY A 249 -37.90 -5.61 -0.99
CA GLY A 249 -37.49 -5.66 0.42
C GLY A 249 -37.07 -7.04 0.93
N VAL A 250 -37.28 -8.09 0.14
CA VAL A 250 -36.82 -9.46 0.36
C VAL A 250 -36.15 -9.87 -0.94
N CYS A 251 -34.83 -9.94 -0.94
CA CYS A 251 -34.14 -10.75 -1.95
C CYS A 251 -34.21 -12.19 -1.46
N ASP A 252 -34.09 -13.20 -2.31
CA ASP A 252 -33.93 -14.61 -1.89
C ASP A 252 -32.59 -15.18 -2.38
N ASN A 253 -31.76 -14.32 -2.94
CA ASN A 253 -30.46 -14.69 -3.50
C ASN A 253 -29.37 -14.47 -2.45
N PHE A 254 -28.66 -15.52 -2.06
CA PHE A 254 -27.55 -15.48 -1.10
C PHE A 254 -26.36 -14.63 -1.60
N VAL A 255 -26.29 -14.38 -2.91
CA VAL A 255 -25.31 -13.48 -3.57
C VAL A 255 -25.80 -12.03 -3.59
N CYS A 256 -27.05 -11.78 -3.22
CA CYS A 256 -27.61 -10.44 -3.16
C CYS A 256 -27.01 -9.72 -1.95
N GLY A 257 -26.34 -8.58 -2.21
CA GLY A 257 -25.65 -7.82 -1.17
C GLY A 257 -26.55 -7.49 0.04
N CYS A 258 -27.87 -7.43 -0.15
CA CYS A 258 -28.93 -7.15 0.83
C CYS A 258 -29.14 -8.19 1.97
N HIS A 259 -28.60 -9.41 1.85
CA HIS A 259 -28.83 -10.49 2.84
C HIS A 259 -27.77 -10.62 3.91
N THR A 260 -26.61 -10.03 3.69
CA THR A 260 -25.53 -9.98 4.68
C THR A 260 -25.71 -8.82 5.67
N TYR A 261 -26.91 -8.24 5.68
CA TYR A 261 -27.32 -7.12 6.52
C TYR A 261 -27.72 -7.64 7.91
N PRO A 262 -27.10 -7.17 9.00
CA PRO A 262 -27.86 -7.08 10.23
C PRO A 262 -28.93 -6.02 9.97
N VAL A 263 -30.21 -6.40 10.13
CA VAL A 263 -31.43 -5.60 9.85
C VAL A 263 -31.53 -4.31 10.70
N LYS A 264 -30.44 -3.84 11.31
CA LYS A 264 -30.39 -2.68 12.20
C LYS A 264 -29.24 -1.70 11.96
N GLU A 265 -28.19 -2.03 11.19
CA GLU A 265 -27.03 -1.14 11.00
C GLU A 265 -26.44 -1.28 9.58
N GLY A 266 -26.29 -0.16 8.87
CA GLY A 266 -25.62 -0.14 7.56
C GLY A 266 -24.12 -0.40 7.70
N VAL A 267 -23.58 -1.30 6.87
CA VAL A 267 -22.19 -1.81 6.92
C VAL A 267 -21.13 -0.71 6.89
N LEU A 268 -21.28 0.25 5.98
CA LEU A 268 -20.38 1.41 5.89
C LEU A 268 -20.69 2.45 6.97
N LEU A 269 -21.97 2.68 7.23
CA LEU A 269 -22.42 3.82 8.03
C LEU A 269 -21.98 3.71 9.49
N ASN A 270 -21.91 2.50 10.06
CA ASN A 270 -21.44 2.36 11.44
C ASN A 270 -19.94 2.69 11.56
N GLY A 271 -19.08 2.13 10.69
CA GLY A 271 -17.64 2.41 10.72
C GLY A 271 -17.30 3.87 10.37
N LEU A 272 -18.09 4.52 9.51
CA LEU A 272 -17.91 5.91 9.09
C LEU A 272 -18.58 6.94 10.02
N SER A 273 -19.36 6.50 11.01
CA SER A 273 -20.25 7.36 11.81
C SER A 273 -19.55 8.52 12.54
N ASN A 274 -18.25 8.40 12.82
CA ASN A 274 -17.46 9.42 13.51
C ASN A 274 -16.79 10.43 12.57
N ALA A 275 -16.79 10.20 11.25
CA ALA A 275 -16.12 11.06 10.29
C ALA A 275 -16.71 12.48 10.27
N ALA A 276 -15.89 13.49 10.55
CA ALA A 276 -16.28 14.90 10.49
C ALA A 276 -16.39 15.40 9.04
N LYS A 277 -15.60 14.85 8.13
CA LYS A 277 -15.65 15.11 6.69
C LYS A 277 -15.84 13.79 5.97
N LEU A 278 -17.00 13.61 5.35
CA LEU A 278 -17.34 12.39 4.62
C LEU A 278 -17.72 12.74 3.19
N ASP A 279 -16.92 12.27 2.24
CA ASP A 279 -17.24 12.28 0.82
C ASP A 279 -17.69 10.86 0.43
N LEU A 280 -18.97 10.71 0.10
CA LEU A 280 -19.53 9.45 -0.37
C LEU A 280 -20.00 9.64 -1.81
N ILE A 281 -19.30 9.01 -2.75
CA ILE A 281 -19.62 9.05 -4.18
C ILE A 281 -20.27 7.73 -4.57
N ALA A 282 -21.45 7.83 -5.18
CA ALA A 282 -22.16 6.71 -5.81
C ALA A 282 -22.94 7.25 -7.01
N LEU A 283 -22.72 6.68 -8.19
CA LEU A 283 -23.44 7.00 -9.43
C LEU A 283 -24.95 6.84 -9.22
N PRO A 284 -25.78 7.64 -9.90
CA PRO A 284 -27.20 7.73 -9.58
C PRO A 284 -27.95 6.47 -10.02
N LYS A 285 -28.20 5.59 -9.06
CA LYS A 285 -29.54 5.06 -8.78
C LYS A 285 -29.87 5.43 -7.34
N MET A 286 -30.54 6.58 -7.18
CA MET A 286 -30.92 7.23 -5.93
C MET A 286 -31.08 6.29 -4.73
N MET A 287 -30.32 6.53 -3.66
CA MET A 287 -30.84 6.45 -2.30
C MET A 287 -30.49 7.77 -1.59
N GLY A 288 -31.50 8.63 -1.43
CA GLY A 288 -31.39 9.78 -0.54
C GLY A 288 -31.36 9.27 0.89
N PHE A 289 -30.23 9.41 1.57
CA PHE A 289 -30.16 9.23 3.01
C PHE A 289 -30.42 10.59 3.66
N GLU A 290 -31.63 10.78 4.20
CA GLU A 290 -31.82 11.78 5.25
C GLU A 290 -31.08 11.31 6.49
N MET A 291 -29.91 11.91 6.75
CA MET A 291 -29.17 11.73 7.98
C MET A 291 -29.95 12.39 9.13
N VAL A 292 -30.48 11.59 10.05
CA VAL A 292 -31.04 12.10 11.32
C VAL A 292 -29.92 12.09 12.37
N PRO A 293 -29.49 13.25 12.91
CA PRO A 293 -28.53 13.30 14.01
C PRO A 293 -29.20 12.84 15.30
N CYS A 294 -28.51 11.99 16.09
CA CYS A 294 -29.00 11.53 17.39
C CYS A 294 -29.50 12.69 18.28
N LEU A 295 -30.73 12.53 18.78
CA LEU A 295 -31.53 13.45 19.61
C LEU A 295 -32.02 14.76 18.95
N TRP A 296 -33.03 14.65 18.08
CA TRP A 296 -34.01 15.73 17.91
C TRP A 296 -35.43 15.15 17.83
N GLN A 297 -36.19 15.23 18.92
CA GLN A 297 -37.64 15.33 18.81
C GLN A 297 -37.94 16.59 18.00
N ILE A 298 -38.89 16.54 17.05
CA ILE A 298 -40.08 17.40 17.01
C ILE A 298 -40.81 17.26 15.65
N LYS A 299 -42.07 16.82 15.80
CA LYS A 299 -43.32 17.17 15.09
C LYS A 299 -43.30 17.45 13.58
N ASP A 300 -43.99 16.57 12.88
CA ASP A 300 -44.78 16.89 11.69
C ASP A 300 -45.55 18.20 11.89
N SER A 301 -45.24 19.17 11.04
CA SER A 301 -46.01 20.39 10.84
C SER A 301 -46.45 20.45 9.38
N VAL A 302 -47.60 19.82 9.11
CA VAL A 302 -48.75 20.35 8.37
C VAL A 302 -48.50 21.16 7.08
N ASN A 303 -49.12 20.65 6.00
CA ASN A 303 -49.62 21.30 4.77
C ASN A 303 -48.58 21.79 3.76
N GLN A 304 -48.74 21.51 2.46
CA GLN A 304 -49.98 21.59 1.67
C GLN A 304 -49.91 20.68 0.44
#